data_AF-A0ABD6IBH0-F1
#
_entry.id   AF-A0ABD6IBH0-F1
#
_cell.length_a   1.000
_cell.length_b   1.000
_cell.length_c   1.000
_cell.angle_alpha   90.00
_cell.angle_beta   90.00
_cell.angle_gamma   90.00
#
_symmetry.space_group_name_H-M   'P 1'
#
loop_
_entity.id
_entity.type
_entity.pdbx_description
1 polymer ?
#
loop_
_entity_poly.entity_id
_entity_poly.type
_entity_poly.pdbx_seq_one_letter_code
_entity_poly.pdbx_strand_id
1 'polypeptide(L)'
;MSSKGGRLLWLLALPLPLLADERDPFLPAEDRCQTAQLAQWRYGGAVGHPHYWVGYLLDHRSQWRRVRQDDVLPGGWRIRVLTAERVEITTGPGCEPAHWAWLREKGVKHDAMDKPAVSAAASDSDGKK
;
A
#
# COMPACT_ATOMS: atom_id res chain seq x y z
N MET A 1 -16.79 -73.34 -18.15
CA MET A 1 -16.07 -72.08 -18.43
C MET A 1 -15.51 -71.54 -17.13
N SER A 2 -14.18 -71.34 -17.09
CA SER A 2 -13.44 -70.76 -15.97
C SER A 2 -13.50 -69.25 -16.08
N SER A 3 -14.07 -68.55 -15.09
CA SER A 3 -14.00 -67.09 -15.00
C SER A 3 -13.23 -66.72 -13.73
N LYS A 4 -11.90 -66.64 -13.86
CA LYS A 4 -10.99 -66.03 -12.90
C LYS A 4 -10.86 -64.56 -13.28
N GLY A 5 -11.53 -63.65 -12.55
CA GLY A 5 -11.42 -62.21 -12.87
C GLY A 5 -11.57 -61.26 -11.67
N GLY A 6 -11.73 -61.78 -10.45
CA GLY A 6 -12.17 -60.97 -9.31
C GLY A 6 -11.10 -60.48 -8.34
N ARG A 7 -9.83 -60.35 -8.75
CA ARG A 7 -8.74 -59.99 -7.80
C ARG A 7 -7.71 -58.98 -8.29
N LEU A 8 -7.91 -58.33 -9.44
CA LEU A 8 -6.96 -57.32 -9.95
C LEU A 8 -7.42 -55.87 -9.74
N LEU A 9 -8.50 -55.63 -8.98
CA LEU A 9 -8.99 -54.28 -8.67
C LEU A 9 -8.73 -53.86 -7.22
N TRP A 10 -7.80 -54.52 -6.52
CA TRP A 10 -7.43 -54.22 -5.14
C TRP A 10 -5.99 -53.70 -5.00
N LEU A 11 -5.37 -53.28 -6.11
CA LEU A 11 -4.02 -52.67 -6.13
C LEU A 11 -4.03 -51.13 -6.23
N LEU A 12 -5.21 -50.50 -6.17
CA LEU A 12 -5.37 -49.03 -6.27
C LEU A 12 -5.75 -48.37 -4.93
N ALA A 13 -5.56 -49.05 -3.81
CA ALA A 13 -5.63 -48.44 -2.48
C ALA A 13 -4.23 -47.92 -2.09
N LEU A 14 -3.72 -46.94 -2.82
CA LEU A 14 -2.53 -46.19 -2.42
C LEU A 14 -3.02 -45.07 -1.48
N PRO A 15 -2.79 -45.11 -0.16
CA PRO A 15 -3.00 -43.93 0.66
C PRO A 15 -1.92 -42.94 0.22
N LEU A 16 -2.29 -41.86 -0.47
CA LEU A 16 -1.39 -40.71 -0.64
C LEU A 16 -0.99 -40.29 0.77
N PRO A 17 0.28 -40.44 1.20
CA PRO A 17 0.69 -39.86 2.45
C PRO A 17 0.48 -38.36 2.30
N LEU A 18 -0.34 -37.81 3.19
CA LEU A 18 -0.53 -36.38 3.34
C LEU A 18 0.87 -35.77 3.43
N LEU A 19 1.25 -35.02 2.40
CA LEU A 19 2.44 -34.19 2.38
C LEU A 19 2.27 -33.18 3.51
N ALA A 20 2.66 -33.56 4.72
CA ALA A 20 3.00 -32.64 5.77
C ALA A 20 4.24 -31.92 5.27
N ASP A 21 4.01 -30.82 4.56
CA ASP A 21 5.02 -29.87 4.15
C ASP A 21 5.68 -29.36 5.44
N GLU A 22 6.87 -29.88 5.72
CA GLU A 22 7.67 -29.52 6.88
C GLU A 22 8.19 -28.11 6.61
N ARG A 23 7.35 -27.14 6.97
CA ARG A 23 7.54 -25.72 6.66
C ARG A 23 8.90 -25.30 7.19
N ASP A 24 9.77 -24.83 6.30
CA ASP A 24 11.11 -24.40 6.65
C ASP A 24 11.03 -23.36 7.77
N PRO A 25 11.52 -23.67 8.99
CA PRO A 25 11.37 -22.81 10.16
C PRO A 25 12.15 -21.49 10.04
N PHE A 26 13.01 -21.35 9.02
CA PHE A 26 13.72 -20.11 8.72
C PHE A 26 13.00 -19.23 7.70
N LEU A 27 11.95 -19.74 7.04
CA LEU A 27 11.13 -18.92 6.17
C LEU A 27 10.14 -18.09 7.00
N PRO A 28 10.00 -16.78 6.70
CA PRO A 28 8.99 -15.96 7.35
C PRO A 28 7.60 -16.51 7.04
N ALA A 29 6.67 -16.34 7.98
CA ALA A 29 5.27 -16.66 7.74
C ALA A 29 4.77 -15.89 6.51
N GLU A 30 3.89 -16.53 5.72
CA GLU A 30 3.28 -15.85 4.59
C GLU A 30 2.51 -14.62 5.08
N ASP A 31 2.81 -13.47 4.51
CA ASP A 31 2.17 -12.21 4.85
C ASP A 31 0.81 -12.10 4.16
N ARG A 32 -0.17 -12.82 4.70
CA ARG A 32 -1.57 -12.83 4.21
C ARG A 32 -2.20 -11.44 4.22
N CYS A 33 -1.72 -10.58 5.12
CA CYS A 33 -2.23 -9.22 5.32
C CYS A 33 -1.46 -8.17 4.52
N GLN A 34 -0.44 -8.59 3.77
CA GLN A 34 0.43 -7.73 2.95
C GLN A 34 1.09 -6.60 3.77
N THR A 35 1.21 -6.77 5.09
CA THR A 35 1.76 -5.77 6.02
C THR A 35 3.20 -5.37 5.71
N ALA A 36 4.03 -6.28 5.20
CA ALA A 36 5.40 -6.00 4.75
C ALA A 36 5.43 -5.09 3.52
N GLN A 37 4.44 -5.21 2.62
CA GLN A 37 4.26 -4.26 1.53
C GLN A 37 3.74 -2.93 2.08
N LEU A 38 2.75 -2.95 2.97
CA LEU A 38 2.17 -1.74 3.56
C LEU A 38 3.22 -0.91 4.31
N ALA A 39 4.15 -1.55 5.01
CA ALA A 39 5.23 -0.89 5.75
C ALA A 39 6.16 -0.04 4.87
N GLN A 40 6.23 -0.31 3.57
CA GLN A 40 7.03 0.46 2.61
C GLN A 40 6.32 1.73 2.13
N TRP A 41 5.03 1.88 2.42
CA TRP A 41 4.27 3.07 2.03
C TRP A 41 4.60 4.24 2.96
N ARG A 42 4.48 5.46 2.42
CA ARG A 42 4.72 6.69 3.19
C ARG A 42 3.58 7.67 3.01
N TYR A 43 3.20 8.31 4.11
CA TYR A 43 2.22 9.37 4.10
C TYR A 43 2.88 10.73 3.83
N GLY A 44 2.49 11.40 2.74
CA GLY A 44 3.02 12.71 2.36
C GLY A 44 2.23 13.90 2.93
N GLY A 45 1.04 13.65 3.47
CA GLY A 45 0.12 14.68 3.94
C GLY A 45 -1.24 14.62 3.26
N ALA A 46 -2.12 15.52 3.65
CA ALA A 46 -3.43 15.69 3.02
C ALA A 46 -3.74 17.18 2.86
N VAL A 47 -4.55 17.49 1.86
CA VAL A 47 -5.05 18.84 1.57
C VAL A 47 -6.57 18.82 1.59
N GLY A 48 -7.19 19.89 2.08
CA GLY A 48 -8.63 19.99 2.21
C GLY A 48 -9.06 20.65 3.51
N HIS A 49 -10.23 20.26 3.99
CA HIS A 49 -10.88 20.79 5.18
C HIS A 49 -11.52 19.63 5.98
N PRO A 50 -11.95 19.84 7.24
CA PRO A 50 -12.40 18.76 8.12
C PRO A 50 -13.49 17.81 7.56
N HIS A 51 -14.29 18.26 6.60
CA HIS A 51 -15.33 17.47 5.94
C HIS A 51 -14.89 16.82 4.61
N TYR A 52 -13.71 17.17 4.10
CA TYR A 52 -13.21 16.66 2.84
C TYR A 52 -11.69 16.77 2.78
N TRP A 53 -11.02 15.62 2.86
CA TRP A 53 -9.57 15.51 2.72
C TRP A 53 -9.20 14.71 1.48
N VAL A 54 -8.16 15.16 0.79
CA VAL A 54 -7.46 14.39 -0.24
C VAL A 54 -6.04 14.13 0.26
N GLY A 55 -5.73 12.87 0.50
CA GLY A 55 -4.45 12.39 1.01
C GLY A 55 -3.50 12.05 -0.12
N TYR A 56 -2.21 12.13 0.17
CA TYR A 56 -1.13 11.70 -0.71
C TYR A 56 -0.35 10.58 -0.05
N LEU A 57 -0.39 9.40 -0.66
CA LEU A 57 0.39 8.24 -0.25
C LEU A 57 1.44 7.94 -1.32
N LEU A 58 2.68 7.73 -0.88
CA LEU A 58 3.72 7.15 -1.70
C LEU A 58 3.67 5.63 -1.54
N ASP A 59 3.46 4.91 -2.63
CA ASP A 59 3.40 3.44 -2.59
C ASP A 59 4.78 2.79 -2.56
N HIS A 60 4.82 1.46 -2.47
CA HIS A 60 6.03 0.64 -2.52
C HIS A 60 6.88 0.81 -3.80
N ARG A 61 6.33 1.41 -4.86
CA ARG A 61 7.02 1.69 -6.14
C ARG A 61 7.48 3.14 -6.22
N SER A 62 7.42 3.89 -5.12
CA SER A 62 7.67 5.32 -5.08
C SER A 62 6.72 6.12 -6.01
N GLN A 63 5.49 5.64 -6.21
CA GLN A 63 4.47 6.37 -6.97
C GLN A 63 3.51 7.09 -6.03
N TRP A 64 3.26 8.37 -6.31
CA TRP A 64 2.30 9.16 -5.56
C TRP A 64 0.87 8.81 -5.97
N ARG A 65 0.05 8.51 -4.99
CA ARG A 65 -1.38 8.23 -5.13
C ARG A 65 -2.21 9.21 -4.32
N ARG A 66 -3.23 9.75 -4.97
CA ARG A 66 -4.30 10.51 -4.29
C ARG A 66 -5.31 9.54 -3.71
N VAL A 67 -5.71 9.78 -2.47
CA VAL A 67 -6.64 8.91 -1.75
C VAL A 67 -7.65 9.71 -0.94
N ARG A 68 -8.78 9.11 -0.63
CA ARG A 68 -9.85 9.64 0.20
C ARG A 68 -10.21 8.65 1.31
N GLN A 69 -11.03 9.09 2.25
CA GLN A 69 -11.63 8.19 3.21
C GLN A 69 -12.42 7.09 2.49
N ASP A 70 -12.37 5.87 3.01
CA ASP A 70 -12.99 4.64 2.48
C ASP A 70 -12.43 4.09 1.17
N ASP A 71 -11.42 4.73 0.56
CA ASP A 71 -10.72 4.18 -0.59
C ASP A 71 -10.06 2.84 -0.26
N VAL A 72 -10.11 1.91 -1.22
CA VAL A 72 -9.47 0.59 -1.14
C VAL A 72 -8.15 0.63 -1.92
N LEU A 73 -7.07 0.24 -1.24
CA LEU A 73 -5.72 0.18 -1.79
C LEU A 73 -5.43 -1.19 -2.42
N PRO A 74 -4.38 -1.33 -3.26
CA PRO A 74 -4.08 -2.56 -3.99
C PRO A 74 -3.91 -3.82 -3.13
N GLY A 75 -3.50 -3.69 -1.86
CA GLY A 75 -3.40 -4.81 -0.90
C GLY A 75 -4.72 -5.20 -0.23
N GLY A 76 -5.86 -4.65 -0.67
CA GLY A 76 -7.17 -4.88 -0.06
C GLY A 76 -7.44 -4.06 1.20
N TRP A 77 -6.50 -3.21 1.60
CA TRP A 77 -6.63 -2.35 2.77
C TRP A 77 -7.55 -1.16 2.51
N ARG A 78 -8.23 -0.68 3.55
CA ARG A 78 -9.16 0.45 3.43
C ARG A 78 -8.72 1.63 4.29
N ILE A 79 -8.81 2.84 3.74
CA ILE A 79 -8.55 4.07 4.50
C ILE A 79 -9.71 4.33 5.45
N ARG A 80 -9.43 4.31 6.75
CA ARG A 80 -10.42 4.51 7.81
C ARG A 80 -10.47 5.97 8.28
N VAL A 81 -9.31 6.57 8.47
CA VAL A 81 -9.18 7.97 8.90
C VAL A 81 -8.22 8.69 7.97
N LEU A 82 -8.59 9.89 7.55
CA LEU A 82 -7.74 10.76 6.75
C LEU A 82 -7.89 12.20 7.24
N THR A 83 -6.79 12.76 7.74
CA THR A 83 -6.69 14.15 8.21
C THR A 83 -5.40 14.76 7.66
N ALA A 84 -5.11 16.03 7.91
CA ALA A 84 -3.83 16.66 7.53
C ALA A 84 -2.60 16.03 8.23
N GLU A 85 -2.78 15.51 9.44
CA GLU A 85 -1.68 15.07 10.31
C GLU A 85 -1.58 13.55 10.44
N ARG A 86 -2.65 12.83 10.11
CA ARG A 86 -2.77 11.40 10.35
C ARG A 86 -3.58 10.72 9.28
N VAL A 87 -3.11 9.55 8.89
CA VAL A 87 -3.87 8.57 8.11
C VAL A 87 -3.90 7.24 8.87
N GLU A 88 -5.04 6.56 8.84
CA GLU A 88 -5.25 5.25 9.45
C GLU A 88 -5.89 4.31 8.42
N ILE A 89 -5.34 3.12 8.31
CA ILE A 89 -5.72 2.09 7.36
C ILE A 89 -6.13 0.84 8.12
N THR A 90 -7.20 0.18 7.67
CA THR A 90 -7.61 -1.13 8.17
C THR A 90 -6.96 -2.22 7.32
N THR A 91 -6.19 -3.10 7.97
CA THR A 91 -5.39 -4.15 7.30
C THR A 91 -6.21 -5.37 6.90
N GLY A 92 -7.37 -5.58 7.52
CA GLY A 92 -8.31 -6.65 7.20
C GLY A 92 -8.75 -7.46 8.43
N PRO A 93 -9.77 -8.32 8.30
CA PRO A 93 -10.21 -9.18 9.39
C PRO A 93 -9.15 -10.25 9.70
N GLY A 94 -8.83 -10.45 10.97
CA GLY A 94 -7.84 -11.45 11.42
C GLY A 94 -6.38 -11.06 11.14
N CYS A 95 -6.13 -9.81 10.76
CA CYS A 95 -4.79 -9.26 10.57
C CYS A 95 -4.31 -8.51 11.81
N GLU A 96 -3.04 -8.73 12.18
CA GLU A 96 -2.37 -8.01 13.27
C GLU A 96 -1.20 -7.19 12.69
N PRO A 97 -1.13 -5.86 12.92
CA PRO A 97 -2.13 -5.05 13.62
C PRO A 97 -3.39 -4.85 12.77
N ALA A 98 -4.56 -4.77 13.40
CA ALA A 98 -5.83 -4.50 12.71
C ALA A 98 -5.87 -3.11 12.03
N HIS A 99 -5.12 -2.16 12.59
CA HIS A 99 -5.01 -0.80 12.09
C HIS A 99 -3.55 -0.40 11.92
N TRP A 100 -3.24 0.18 10.76
CA TRP A 100 -1.96 0.76 10.44
C TRP A 100 -2.08 2.28 10.40
N ALA A 101 -1.24 3.00 11.13
CA ALA A 101 -1.33 4.46 11.20
C ALA A 101 0.02 5.12 10.90
N TRP A 102 -0.02 6.17 10.08
CA TRP A 102 1.10 7.09 9.93
C TRP A 102 0.72 8.46 10.48
N LEU A 103 1.64 9.02 11.26
CA LEU A 103 1.60 10.39 11.73
C LEU A 103 2.54 11.21 10.87
N ARG A 104 2.13 12.42 10.50
CA ARG A 104 3.03 13.40 9.92
C ARG A 104 4.06 13.79 10.98
N GLU A 105 5.34 13.80 10.61
CA GLU A 105 6.39 14.32 11.49
C GLU A 105 6.10 15.81 11.75
N LYS A 106 5.73 16.12 13.00
CA LYS A 106 5.55 17.50 13.45
C LYS A 106 6.92 18.17 13.51
N GLY A 107 7.28 18.97 12.51
CA GLY A 107 8.49 19.81 12.64
C GLY A 107 9.06 20.41 11.36
N VAL A 108 8.81 19.84 10.18
CA VAL A 108 9.42 20.36 8.96
C VAL A 108 8.49 21.37 8.28
N LYS A 109 8.57 22.62 8.72
CA LYS A 109 8.00 23.77 8.03
C LYS A 109 8.90 24.12 6.85
N HIS A 110 8.52 23.72 5.65
CA HIS A 110 9.12 24.20 4.40
C HIS A 110 8.31 25.37 3.84
N ASP A 111 7.94 26.33 4.69
CA ASP A 111 7.16 27.52 4.31
C ASP A 111 8.03 28.59 3.60
N ALA A 112 9.26 28.23 3.19
CA ALA A 112 10.11 29.10 2.39
C ALA A 112 9.54 29.18 0.98
N MET A 113 8.73 30.20 0.71
CA MET A 113 8.30 30.52 -0.65
C MET A 113 9.53 30.84 -1.51
N ASP A 114 9.54 30.30 -2.73
CA ASP A 114 10.54 30.64 -3.73
C ASP A 114 10.60 32.16 -3.93
N LYS A 115 11.82 32.70 -3.98
CA LYS A 115 12.07 34.12 -4.26
C LYS A 115 11.35 34.51 -5.56
N PRO A 116 10.69 35.67 -5.62
CA PRO A 116 10.04 36.11 -6.85
C PRO A 116 11.08 36.20 -7.97
N ALA A 117 10.78 35.58 -9.10
CA ALA A 117 11.54 35.75 -10.33
C ALA A 117 11.43 37.23 -10.73
N VAL A 118 12.57 37.93 -10.74
CA VAL A 118 12.63 39.30 -11.29
C VAL A 118 12.39 39.18 -12.79
N SER A 119 11.16 39.48 -13.23
CA SER A 119 10.86 39.62 -14.65
C SER A 119 11.66 40.81 -15.20
N ALA A 120 12.49 40.53 -16.20
CA ALA A 120 13.19 41.55 -16.97
C ALA A 120 12.16 42.48 -17.62
N ALA A 121 12.22 43.77 -17.29
CA ALA A 121 11.58 44.80 -18.09
C ALA A 121 12.54 45.19 -19.22
N ALA A 122 12.24 44.71 -20.43
CA ALA A 122 12.72 45.32 -21.65
C ALA A 122 12.24 46.78 -21.69
N SER A 123 13.15 47.71 -21.98
CA SER A 123 12.81 49.04 -22.47
C SER A 123 13.44 49.16 -23.85
N ASP A 124 12.57 49.04 -24.84
CA ASP A 124 12.85 49.19 -26.26
C ASP A 124 12.87 50.68 -26.64
N SER A 125 13.77 51.03 -27.57
CA SER A 125 13.72 52.17 -28.50
C SER A 125 13.67 53.63 -27.99
N ASP A 126 14.66 54.45 -28.38
CA ASP A 126 14.38 55.64 -29.22
C ASP A 126 15.68 56.14 -29.90
N GLY A 127 15.65 56.24 -31.23
CA GLY A 127 16.68 56.88 -32.02
C GLY A 127 16.29 58.31 -32.39
N LYS A 128 17.32 59.16 -32.58
CA LYS A 128 17.41 60.37 -33.45
C LYS A 128 17.78 61.67 -32.71
N LYS A 129 19.01 62.13 -32.91
CA LYS A 129 19.32 63.35 -33.69
C LYS A 129 20.79 63.42 -34.05
#